data_AF-A0A9X3YFA3-F1
#
_entry.id   AF-A0A9X3YFA3-F1
#
_cell.length_a   1.000
_cell.length_b   1.000
_cell.length_c   1.000
_cell.angle_alpha   90.00
_cell.angle_beta   90.00
_cell.angle_gamma   90.00
#
_symmetry.space_group_name_H-M   'P 1'
#
loop_
_entity.id
_entity.type
_entity.pdbx_description
1 polymer ?
#
loop_
_entity_poly.entity_id
_entity_poly.type
_entity_poly.pdbx_seq_one_letter_code
_entity_poly.pdbx_strand_id
1 'polypeptide(L)' 'MSQKTIRVGNIEIANDKPFVLFGGINVLESRDLAMQ' A
#
# COMPACT_ATOMS: atom_id res chain seq x y z
N MET A 1 -24.20 -4.76 -1.03
CA MET A 1 -23.58 -3.48 -1.45
C MET A 1 -22.45 -3.80 -2.43
N SER A 2 -22.30 -3.03 -3.52
CA SER A 2 -21.12 -3.14 -4.39
C SER A 2 -19.89 -2.55 -3.68
N GLN A 3 -18.76 -3.26 -3.72
CA GLN A 3 -17.52 -2.79 -3.09
C GLN A 3 -16.83 -1.76 -3.99
N LYS A 4 -16.30 -0.69 -3.37
CA LYS A 4 -15.49 0.29 -4.09
C LYS A 4 -14.10 -0.30 -4.33
N THR A 5 -13.63 -0.24 -5.57
CA THR A 5 -12.26 -0.61 -5.93
C THR A 5 -11.44 0.64 -6.21
N ILE A 6 -10.31 0.78 -5.52
CA ILE A 6 -9.30 1.83 -5.76
C ILE A 6 -8.11 1.18 -6.46
N ARG A 7 -7.59 1.81 -7.52
CA ARG A 7 -6.45 1.30 -8.28
C ARG A 7 -5.22 2.18 -8.09
N VAL A 8 -4.10 1.57 -7.68
CA VAL A 8 -2.79 2.22 -7.54
C VAL A 8 -1.81 1.52 -8.47
N GLY A 9 -1.52 2.14 -9.62
CA GLY A 9 -0.77 1.49 -10.69
C GLY A 9 -1.46 0.20 -11.16
N ASN A 10 -0.83 -0.93 -10.84
CA ASN A 10 -1.30 -2.28 -11.18
C ASN A 10 -1.94 -3.01 -9.99
N ILE A 11 -2.08 -2.36 -8.82
CA ILE A 11 -2.66 -2.96 -7.61
C ILE A 11 -4.11 -2.49 -7.46
N GLU A 12 -5.02 -3.44 -7.23
CA GLU A 12 -6.43 -3.18 -6.94
C GLU A 12 -6.72 -3.40 -5.46
N ILE A 13 -7.30 -2.39 -4.82
CA ILE A 13 -7.60 -2.37 -3.38
C ILE A 13 -9.13 -2.32 -3.22
N ALA A 14 -9.70 -3.35 -2.60
CA ALA A 14 -11.12 -3.44 -2.27
C ALA A 14 -11.35 -4.38 -1.08
N ASN A 15 -12.49 -4.26 -0.41
CA ASN A 15 -12.83 -5.09 0.77
C ASN A 15 -13.04 -6.58 0.44
N ASP A 16 -13.25 -6.90 -0.84
CA ASP A 16 -13.49 -8.26 -1.37
C ASP A 16 -12.30 -8.80 -2.18
N LYS A 17 -11.15 -8.14 -2.13
CA LYS A 17 -9.90 -8.55 -2.78
C LYS A 17 -8.87 -9.02 -1.75
N PRO A 18 -7.79 -9.70 -2.17
CA PRO A 18 -6.67 -10.02 -1.28
C PRO A 18 -6.16 -8.76 -0.55
N PHE A 19 -5.80 -8.93 0.72
CA PHE A 19 -5.30 -7.83 1.54
C PHE A 19 -4.02 -7.22 0.94
N VAL A 20 -3.97 -5.89 0.91
CA VAL A 20 -2.80 -5.13 0.48
C VAL A 20 -2.17 -4.47 1.71
N LEU A 21 -0.92 -4.81 2.00
CA LEU A 21 -0.14 -4.17 3.07
C LEU A 21 0.43 -2.84 2.58
N PHE A 22 0.10 -1.76 3.29
CA PHE A 22 0.78 -0.48 3.15
C PHE A 22 1.94 -0.43 4.15
N GLY A 23 3.10 -0.91 3.70
CA GLY A 23 4.34 -0.90 4.47
C GLY A 23 5.14 0.38 4.24
N GLY A 24 5.85 0.83 5.27
CA GLY A 24 6.73 1.98 5.22
C GLY A 24 7.32 2.30 6.59
N ILE A 25 8.02 3.43 6.66
CA ILE A 25 8.50 4.01 7.91
C ILE A 25 7.82 5.36 8.14
N ASN A 26 7.61 5.74 9.39
CA ASN A 26 6.92 6.98 9.74
C ASN A 26 7.65 8.23 9.19
N VAL A 27 8.97 8.23 9.27
CA VAL A 27 9.83 9.31 8.78
C VAL A 27 11.09 8.71 8.15
N LEU A 28 11.54 9.30 7.04
CA LEU A 28 12.81 8.94 6.42
C LEU A 28 13.95 9.59 7.21
N GLU A 29 14.48 8.90 8.22
CA GLU A 29 15.59 9.40 9.05
C GLU A 29 16.93 9.38 8.32
N SER A 30 17.11 8.45 7.38
CA SER A 30 18.24 8.44 6.45
C SER A 30 17.88 7.73 5.15
N ARG A 31 18.62 8.04 4.08
CA ARG A 31 18.50 7.34 2.80
C ARG A 31 18.85 5.86 2.95
N ASP A 32 19.88 5.55 3.74
CA ASP A 32 20.35 4.18 3.88
C ASP A 32 19.32 3.31 4.61
N LEU A 33 18.69 3.83 5.67
CA LEU A 33 17.59 3.15 6.36
C LEU A 33 16.39 2.91 5.43
N ALA A 34 16.10 3.85 4.54
CA ALA A 34 14.97 3.76 3.60
C ALA A 34 15.21 2.76 2.45
N MET A 35 16.47 2.40 2.18
CA MET A 35 16.88 1.56 1.06
C MET A 35 17.36 0.16 1.49
N GLN A 36 17.34 -0.14 2.79
CA GLN A 36 17.50 -1.52 3.31
C GLN A 36 16.27 -2.36 2.98
#